data_AF-A0A4Q3UDI0-F1
#
_entry.id   AF-A0A4Q3UDI0-F1
#
_cell.length_a   1.000
_cell.length_b   1.000
_cell.length_c   1.000
_cell.angle_alpha   90.00
_cell.angle_beta   90.00
_cell.angle_gamma   90.00
#
_symmetry.space_group_name_H-M   'P 1'
#
loop_
_entity.id
_entity.type
_entity.pdbx_description
1 polymer ?
#
loop_
_entity_poly.entity_id
_entity_poly.type
_entity_poly.pdbx_seq_one_letter_code
_entity_poly.pdbx_strand_id
1 'polypeptide(L)'
;GRWTAMREDGRGLFVRGLVTDETAAGEAALRMKTMSELSIGFTARDWSVRVGRGRDLREIELREISLVTSPMLPGARFVAAAAVHVDCKVLPGKVRTA
;
A
#
# COMPACT_ATOMS: atom_id res chain seq x y z
N GLY A 1 10.79 3.82 -4.29
CA GLY A 1 10.28 2.84 -3.30
C GLY A 1 9.80 1.58 -3.99
N ARG A 2 9.65 0.45 -3.27
CA ARG A 2 9.22 -0.84 -3.83
C ARG A 2 8.40 -1.68 -2.86
N TRP A 3 7.47 -2.46 -3.37
CA TRP A 3 6.74 -3.45 -2.57
C TRP A 3 7.57 -4.73 -2.38
N THR A 4 7.48 -5.32 -1.20
CA THR A 4 8.24 -6.52 -0.79
C THR A 4 7.34 -7.68 -0.40
N ALA A 5 6.09 -7.42 -0.01
CA ALA A 5 5.08 -8.43 0.26
C ALA A 5 3.69 -7.85 0.03
N MET A 6 2.79 -8.67 -0.50
CA MET A 6 1.37 -8.37 -0.65
C MET A 6 0.59 -9.67 -0.49
N ARG A 7 -0.41 -9.70 0.40
CA ARG A 7 -1.28 -10.86 0.59
C ARG A 7 -2.59 -10.43 1.23
N GLU A 8 -3.67 -11.14 0.97
CA GLU A 8 -4.88 -11.02 1.78
C GLU A 8 -4.77 -11.88 3.04
N ASP A 9 -5.33 -11.40 4.13
CA ASP A 9 -5.49 -12.12 5.39
C ASP A 9 -6.90 -11.92 5.95
N GLY A 10 -7.24 -12.60 7.04
CA GLY A 10 -8.59 -12.53 7.64
C GLY A 10 -9.03 -11.13 8.11
N ARG A 11 -8.16 -10.11 8.03
CA ARG A 11 -8.46 -8.71 8.32
C ARG A 11 -8.50 -7.83 7.05
N GLY A 12 -7.99 -8.32 5.92
CA GLY A 12 -7.92 -7.59 4.65
C GLY A 12 -6.56 -7.69 3.96
N LEU A 13 -6.28 -6.72 3.08
CA LEU A 13 -5.03 -6.67 2.32
C LEU A 13 -3.85 -6.23 3.21
N PHE A 14 -2.88 -7.13 3.40
CA PHE A 14 -1.58 -6.82 3.99
C PHE A 14 -0.58 -6.47 2.91
N VAL A 15 0.12 -5.35 3.10
CA VAL A 15 1.17 -4.89 2.19
C VAL A 15 2.40 -4.43 2.99
N ARG A 16 3.59 -4.76 2.49
CA ARG A 16 4.86 -4.27 3.04
C ARG A 16 5.74 -3.74 1.92
N GLY A 17 6.31 -2.55 2.11
CA GLY A 17 7.19 -1.92 1.13
C GLY A 17 8.35 -1.17 1.78
N LEU A 18 9.25 -0.72 0.91
CA LEU A 18 10.38 0.14 1.23
C LEU A 18 10.19 1.49 0.54
N VAL A 19 10.39 2.56 1.29
CA VAL A 19 10.47 3.92 0.75
C VAL A 19 11.94 4.28 0.60
N THR A 20 12.30 4.88 -0.53
CA THR A 20 13.65 5.33 -0.88
C THR A 20 13.61 6.83 -1.14
N ASP A 21 14.74 7.51 -0.99
CA ASP A 21 14.93 8.94 -1.24
C ASP A 21 15.28 9.27 -2.71
N GLU A 22 15.22 8.28 -3.59
CA GLU A 22 15.51 8.41 -5.04
C GLU A 22 14.58 9.41 -5.76
N THR A 23 13.45 9.77 -5.14
CA THR A 23 12.50 10.75 -5.67
C THR A 23 12.19 11.81 -4.62
N ALA A 24 11.86 13.03 -5.06
CA ALA A 24 11.48 14.12 -4.16
C ALA A 24 10.29 13.74 -3.24
N ALA A 25 9.33 12.97 -3.75
CA ALA A 25 8.22 12.46 -2.96
C ALA A 25 8.67 11.45 -1.89
N GLY A 26 9.60 10.56 -2.24
CA GLY A 26 10.19 9.60 -1.30
C GLY A 26 11.01 10.29 -0.22
N GLU A 27 11.83 11.27 -0.59
CA GLU A 27 12.58 12.09 0.36
C GLU A 27 11.65 12.84 1.32
N ALA A 28 10.61 13.49 0.79
CA ALA A 28 9.61 14.19 1.60
C ALA A 28 8.90 13.23 2.57
N ALA A 29 8.53 12.03 2.10
CA ALA A 29 7.90 11.02 2.94
C ALA A 29 8.80 10.57 4.10
N LEU A 30 10.09 10.35 3.84
CA LEU A 30 11.07 9.98 4.86
C LEU A 30 11.31 11.11 5.87
N ARG A 31 11.28 12.38 5.43
CA ARG A 31 11.40 13.55 6.31
C ARG A 31 10.20 13.75 7.21
N MET A 32 8.99 13.50 6.71
CA MET A 32 7.76 13.76 7.46
C MET A 32 7.63 12.87 8.71
N LYS A 33 8.25 11.68 8.76
CA LYS A 33 8.36 10.72 9.90
C LYS A 33 7.06 10.32 10.62
N THR A 34 5.96 11.04 10.45
CA THR A 34 4.69 10.93 11.18
C THR A 34 3.54 10.54 10.26
N MET A 35 3.77 10.46 8.95
CA MET A 35 2.77 9.89 8.04
C MET A 35 2.52 8.45 8.47
N SER A 36 1.24 8.16 8.71
CA SER A 36 0.77 6.85 9.16
C SER A 36 -0.44 6.40 8.34
N GLU A 37 -0.71 7.05 7.21
CA GLU A 37 -1.93 6.88 6.44
C GLU A 37 -1.63 6.54 4.96
N LEU A 38 -2.52 5.74 4.37
CA LEU A 38 -2.42 5.23 3.01
C LEU A 38 -3.72 5.45 2.25
N SER A 39 -3.62 5.54 0.93
CA SER A 39 -4.74 5.42 0.01
C SER A 39 -4.49 4.29 -0.97
N ILE A 40 -5.58 3.66 -1.44
CA ILE A 40 -5.55 2.62 -2.46
C ILE A 40 -6.38 3.06 -3.67
N GLY A 41 -5.78 2.99 -4.85
CA GLY A 41 -6.48 3.15 -6.12
C GLY A 41 -6.77 1.78 -6.71
N PHE A 42 -8.03 1.55 -7.11
CA PHE A 42 -8.45 0.28 -7.69
C PHE A 42 -9.63 0.44 -8.65
N THR A 43 -9.81 -0.55 -9.52
CA THR A 43 -11.00 -0.71 -10.36
C THR A 43 -11.85 -1.84 -9.80
N ALA A 44 -13.12 -1.55 -9.46
CA ALA A 44 -14.04 -2.59 -9.01
C ALA A 44 -14.48 -3.47 -10.18
N ARG A 45 -14.34 -4.79 -10.04
CA ARG A 45 -14.72 -5.79 -11.06
C ARG A 45 -16.06 -6.44 -10.72
N ASP A 46 -16.23 -6.82 -9.45
CA ASP A 46 -17.50 -7.31 -8.90
C ASP A 46 -17.82 -6.54 -7.62
N TRP A 47 -19.02 -5.98 -7.56
CA TRP A 47 -19.52 -5.24 -6.42
C TRP A 47 -21.05 -5.26 -6.36
N SER A 48 -21.60 -4.93 -5.20
CA SER A 48 -23.04 -4.76 -5.03
C SER A 48 -23.36 -3.57 -4.13
N VAL A 49 -24.52 -2.98 -4.32
CA VAL A 49 -25.03 -1.89 -3.47
C VAL A 49 -25.50 -2.49 -2.15
N ARG A 50 -25.09 -1.88 -1.02
CA ARG A 50 -25.63 -2.25 0.29
C ARG A 50 -26.97 -1.58 0.52
N VAL A 51 -27.88 -2.24 1.25
CA VAL A 51 -29.11 -1.60 1.73
C VAL A 51 -28.71 -0.45 2.66
N GLY A 52 -29.17 0.76 2.35
CA GLY A 52 -28.75 1.99 3.02
C GLY A 52 -27.71 2.76 2.20
N ARG A 53 -26.43 2.63 2.54
CA ARG A 53 -25.34 3.40 1.90
C ARG A 53 -24.09 2.54 1.68
N GLY A 54 -23.43 2.80 0.56
CA GLY A 54 -22.14 2.19 0.22
C GLY A 54 -22.29 0.96 -0.67
N ARG A 55 -21.19 0.22 -0.79
CA ARG A 55 -21.09 -0.96 -1.64
C ARG A 55 -20.20 -2.03 -1.01
N ASP A 56 -20.52 -3.28 -1.29
CA ASP A 56 -19.62 -4.40 -1.09
C ASP A 56 -18.76 -4.57 -2.34
N LEU A 57 -17.45 -4.65 -2.15
CA LEU A 57 -16.49 -4.95 -3.22
C LEU A 57 -16.09 -6.41 -3.06
N ARG A 58 -16.45 -7.26 -4.03
CA ARG A 58 -16.13 -8.69 -4.01
C ARG A 58 -14.84 -8.97 -4.78
N GLU A 59 -14.62 -8.25 -5.86
CA GLU A 59 -13.41 -8.36 -6.66
C GLU A 59 -12.95 -6.96 -7.10
N ILE A 60 -11.65 -6.69 -6.90
CA ILE A 60 -11.02 -5.45 -7.34
C ILE A 60 -9.72 -5.74 -8.10
N GLU A 61 -9.40 -4.88 -9.05
CA GLU A 61 -8.06 -4.78 -9.61
C GLU A 61 -7.32 -3.66 -8.89
N LEU A 62 -6.35 -4.02 -8.04
CA LEU A 62 -5.52 -3.04 -7.34
C LEU A 62 -4.58 -2.36 -8.35
N ARG A 63 -4.61 -1.04 -8.40
CA ARG A 63 -3.83 -0.22 -9.35
C ARG A 63 -2.64 0.45 -8.68
N GLU A 64 -2.88 1.03 -7.50
CA GLU A 64 -1.86 1.77 -6.77
C GLU A 64 -2.11 1.77 -5.26
N ILE A 65 -1.02 2.01 -4.53
CA ILE A 65 -1.04 2.29 -3.09
C ILE A 65 -0.12 3.49 -2.87
N SER A 66 -0.64 4.53 -2.24
CA SER A 66 0.05 5.82 -2.07
C SER A 66 0.07 6.23 -0.61
N LEU A 67 1.18 6.82 -0.16
CA LEU A 67 1.28 7.48 1.14
C LEU A 67 0.53 8.81 1.06
N VAL A 68 -0.34 9.08 2.03
CA VAL A 68 -1.16 10.30 2.07
C VAL A 68 -1.18 10.89 3.48
N THR A 69 -1.58 12.16 3.58
CA THR A 69 -1.78 12.85 4.86
C THR A 69 -3.23 12.82 5.36
N SER A 70 -4.17 12.44 4.48
CA SER A 70 -5.60 12.35 4.77
C SER A 70 -6.26 11.27 3.90
N PRO A 71 -6.56 10.08 4.43
CA PRO A 71 -7.14 8.97 3.68
C PRO A 71 -8.67 9.10 3.62
N MET A 72 -9.25 8.60 2.54
CA MET A 72 -10.71 8.48 2.44
C MET A 72 -11.28 7.37 3.34
N LEU A 73 -10.47 6.35 3.66
CA LEU A 73 -10.81 5.29 4.60
C LEU A 73 -10.06 5.51 5.92
N PRO A 74 -10.73 5.85 7.04
CA PRO A 74 -10.07 6.17 8.31
C PRO A 74 -9.18 5.04 8.87
N GLY A 75 -9.46 3.79 8.49
CA GLY A 75 -8.69 2.61 8.89
C GLY A 75 -7.48 2.31 8.02
N ALA A 76 -7.24 3.05 6.92
CA ALA A 76 -6.09 2.84 6.04
C ALA A 76 -4.82 3.42 6.65
N ARG A 77 -4.33 2.76 7.70
CA ARG A 77 -3.10 3.15 8.42
C ARG A 77 -1.96 2.17 8.19
N PHE A 78 -0.73 2.66 8.34
CA PHE A 78 0.48 1.85 8.33
C PHE A 78 1.36 2.16 9.52
N VAL A 79 2.25 1.20 9.83
CA VAL A 79 3.31 1.37 10.81
C VAL A 79 4.64 1.41 10.05
N ALA A 80 5.44 2.44 10.30
CA ALA A 80 6.80 2.46 9.80
C ALA A 80 7.63 1.42 10.56
N ALA A 81 8.14 0.42 9.84
CA ALA A 81 9.16 -0.48 10.36
C ALA A 81 10.51 0.27 10.46
N ALA A 82 11.39 -0.17 11.35
CA ALA A 82 12.69 0.46 11.57
C ALA A 82 13.44 0.69 10.24
N ALA A 83 14.17 1.81 10.16
CA ALA A 83 15.00 2.13 9.01
C ALA A 83 16.03 1.01 8.82
N VAL A 84 16.00 0.37 7.66
CA VAL A 84 16.99 -0.64 7.28
C VAL A 84 17.92 0.03 6.27
N HIS A 85 19.22 0.02 6.52
CA HIS A 85 20.20 0.35 5.49
C HIS A 85 20.13 -0.77 4.45
N VAL A 86 19.59 -0.47 3.28
CA VAL A 86 19.50 -1.43 2.18
C VAL A 86 20.64 -1.09 1.22
N ASP A 87 21.71 -1.89 1.24
CA ASP A 87 22.68 -1.87 0.15
C ASP A 87 21.95 -2.16 -1.16
N CYS A 88 21.91 -1.18 -2.06
CA CYS A 88 21.26 -1.30 -3.35
C CYS A 88 22.08 -2.20 -4.29
N LYS A 89 22.15 -3.49 -3.99
CA LYS A 89 22.43 -4.52 -4.99
C LYS A 89 21.08 -5.06 -5.45
N VAL A 90 20.62 -4.54 -6.58
CA VAL A 90 19.43 -5.01 -7.29
C VAL A 90 19.57 -6.52 -7.52
N LEU A 91 18.81 -7.34 -6.77
CA LEU A 91 18.73 -8.78 -7.04
C LEU A 91 17.76 -9.00 -8.20
N PRO A 92 18.18 -9.65 -9.30
CA PRO A 92 17.27 -10.05 -10.36
C PRO A 92 16.49 -11.30 -9.92
N GLY A 93 15.18 -11.34 -10.12
CA GLY A 93 14.48 -12.64 -10.12
C GLY A 93 13.00 -12.64 -9.75
N LYS A 94 12.18 -12.60 -10.79
CA LYS A 94 10.87 -13.27 -10.99
C LYS A 94 10.20 -13.91 -9.77
N VAL A 95 9.04 -13.36 -9.40
CA VAL A 95 8.03 -14.04 -8.57
C VAL A 95 7.38 -15.13 -9.42
N ARG A 96 7.57 -16.40 -9.04
CA ARG A 96 6.72 -17.51 -9.47
C ARG A 96 5.76 -17.81 -8.33
N THR A 97 4.46 -17.74 -8.60
CA THR A 97 3.40 -18.21 -7.70
C THR A 97 3.19 -19.71 -7.96
N ALA A 98 3.09 -20.50 -6.89
CA ALA A 98 2.65 -21.90 -6.93
C ALA A 98 1.13 -21.98 -6.97
#